data_AF-A0A812YNK3-F1
#
_entry.id   AF-A0A812YNK3-F1
#
_cell.length_a   1.000
_cell.length_b   1.000
_cell.length_c   1.000
_cell.angle_alpha   90.00
_cell.angle_beta   90.00
_cell.angle_gamma   90.00
#
_symmetry.space_group_name_H-M   'P 1'
#
loop_
_entity.id
_entity.type
_entity.pdbx_description
1 polymer ?
#
loop_
_entity_poly.entity_id
_entity_poly.type
_entity_poly.pdbx_seq_one_letter_code
_entity_poly.pdbx_strand_id
1 'polypeptide(L)'
;MDDSDDEGFWGTLPARATEAPASAPADSADQKQGEQVHLQDASDAPWLAENPAPRDTQEMRLRGRLSQKQRKQQSWEKQASWSTSQGWHAKERTPVPEAVSIHSSAKPHAHGYVKHAPSAARSPQHKPEDHEVTLDPGAEDERSVLEAIYGGEFEMLSANEWRVVLPGTAGAPSAAVRFLLPDGYPRSGAPPVPLFDCEGASRALQHAATEAIAELVENWEPPAESEGEGCIYQWVERLRECLEPALTAEVLQRDELDAAVAQSIAAAEEVAAAQAATSKSFTFLPANPQYGQRRRTFDDSSFDDANSVEILRGEPFVDRKSTFQGFAAKVSSQGQVNWVLRTLLEDRKVAVATHNMFAYRFHDDARNIQVADNEDDGEDGAGSKLAELLNLAGCEDVFVMVSRWYGGIHLGPDRFKHIARAASALLDDAGWSSRGRAANTTGQRKKK
;
A
#
# COMPACT_ATOMS: atom_id res chain seq x y z
N MET A 1 -79.75 -4.33 -27.62
CA MET A 1 -78.70 -4.58 -26.60
C MET A 1 -77.37 -4.59 -27.34
N ASP A 2 -77.10 -3.58 -28.17
CA ASP A 2 -76.85 -2.15 -27.86
C ASP A 2 -75.32 -1.98 -27.76
N ASP A 3 -74.63 -1.29 -28.68
CA ASP A 3 -74.72 0.15 -29.06
C ASP A 3 -74.10 1.03 -27.94
N SER A 4 -73.25 2.02 -28.20
CA SER A 4 -72.62 2.44 -29.47
C SER A 4 -71.37 3.31 -29.24
N ASP A 5 -70.51 3.33 -30.27
CA ASP A 5 -69.80 4.46 -30.91
C ASP A 5 -69.61 5.83 -30.21
N ASP A 6 -68.37 6.35 -30.28
CA ASP A 6 -67.96 7.76 -30.51
C ASP A 6 -66.44 7.71 -30.83
N GLU A 7 -65.83 8.06 -31.98
CA GLU A 7 -65.95 9.11 -33.04
C GLU A 7 -65.16 10.42 -32.84
N GLY A 8 -64.61 10.97 -33.94
CA GLY A 8 -63.83 12.24 -34.00
C GLY A 8 -62.32 12.14 -33.67
N PHE A 9 -61.31 12.48 -34.52
CA PHE A 9 -61.22 13.27 -35.78
C PHE A 9 -61.44 14.78 -35.56
N TRP A 10 -60.55 15.75 -35.86
CA TRP A 10 -59.36 15.86 -36.75
C TRP A 10 -58.11 16.44 -35.97
N GLY A 11 -56.94 16.86 -36.51
CA GLY A 11 -56.44 17.08 -37.89
C GLY A 11 -54.97 17.57 -37.97
N THR A 12 -54.51 18.01 -39.16
CA THR A 12 -53.07 18.26 -39.48
C THR A 12 -52.87 19.46 -40.44
N LEU A 13 -51.66 20.08 -40.44
CA LEU A 13 -51.10 21.04 -41.45
C LEU A 13 -51.67 22.49 -41.47
N PRO A 14 -51.04 23.51 -42.14
CA PRO A 14 -49.61 23.73 -42.48
C PRO A 14 -49.03 25.19 -42.33
N ALA A 15 -47.70 25.26 -42.16
CA ALA A 15 -46.65 26.15 -42.75
C ALA A 15 -46.83 27.62 -43.24
N ARG A 16 -45.69 28.38 -43.11
CA ARG A 16 -45.23 29.61 -43.85
C ARG A 16 -45.92 30.95 -43.47
N ALA A 17 -45.32 32.14 -43.59
CA ALA A 17 -44.02 32.66 -44.07
C ALA A 17 -43.71 34.03 -43.35
N THR A 18 -42.61 34.81 -43.47
CA THR A 18 -41.25 34.78 -44.11
C THR A 18 -40.30 35.64 -43.20
N GLU A 19 -39.17 36.32 -43.50
CA GLU A 19 -38.36 36.74 -44.68
C GLU A 19 -36.86 36.94 -44.26
N ALA A 20 -36.05 37.76 -44.96
CA ALA A 20 -34.65 38.17 -44.63
C ALA A 20 -34.35 39.57 -45.27
N PRO A 21 -33.11 40.06 -45.56
CA PRO A 21 -31.75 39.84 -45.02
C PRO A 21 -30.94 41.15 -44.72
N ALA A 22 -29.71 41.06 -44.15
CA ALA A 22 -28.55 42.02 -44.23
C ALA A 22 -27.60 41.80 -43.02
N SER A 23 -26.28 42.10 -43.03
CA SER A 23 -25.28 42.40 -44.07
C SER A 23 -23.85 42.23 -43.51
N ALA A 24 -22.84 41.96 -44.35
CA ALA A 24 -21.42 41.94 -43.94
C ALA A 24 -20.83 43.36 -43.77
N PRO A 25 -19.57 43.48 -43.28
CA PRO A 25 -18.51 43.85 -44.23
C PRO A 25 -17.16 43.13 -44.01
N ALA A 26 -16.25 43.31 -44.98
CA ALA A 26 -14.79 43.10 -44.86
C ALA A 26 -14.13 44.42 -44.31
N ASP A 27 -12.81 44.66 -44.26
CA ASP A 27 -11.62 44.06 -44.89
C ASP A 27 -10.34 44.49 -44.11
N SER A 28 -9.15 44.19 -44.65
CA SER A 28 -7.77 44.49 -44.15
C SER A 28 -7.32 43.66 -42.94
N ALA A 29 -6.14 43.01 -42.85
CA ALA A 29 -4.87 43.02 -43.59
C ALA A 29 -3.84 44.12 -43.23
N ASP A 30 -2.73 43.71 -42.59
CA ASP A 30 -1.38 44.25 -42.79
C ASP A 30 -0.32 43.14 -42.56
N GLN A 31 0.92 43.36 -42.99
CA GLN A 31 2.04 42.40 -42.99
C GLN A 31 3.24 42.88 -42.17
N LYS A 32 3.99 41.91 -41.61
CA LYS A 32 5.46 41.91 -41.37
C LYS A 32 5.86 40.49 -40.93
N GLN A 33 6.85 39.79 -41.49
CA GLN A 33 8.28 40.12 -41.66
C GLN A 33 8.94 40.49 -40.32
N GLY A 34 9.72 39.64 -39.64
CA GLY A 34 10.13 38.26 -39.93
C GLY A 34 11.66 38.14 -40.07
N GLU A 35 12.27 37.10 -39.50
CA GLU A 35 13.71 36.88 -39.58
C GLU A 35 14.04 35.37 -39.65
N GLN A 36 15.02 35.01 -40.48
CA GLN A 36 15.55 33.65 -40.58
C GLN A 36 16.87 33.56 -39.83
N VAL A 37 17.13 32.43 -39.18
CA VAL A 37 18.51 31.95 -39.01
C VAL A 37 18.58 30.53 -39.58
N HIS A 38 19.52 30.34 -40.49
CA HIS A 38 19.83 29.06 -41.15
C HIS A 38 21.25 28.63 -40.73
N LEU A 39 21.76 27.52 -41.32
CA LEU A 39 23.05 26.86 -41.04
C LEU A 39 23.00 25.83 -39.89
N GLN A 40 23.62 24.63 -39.99
CA GLN A 40 23.95 23.82 -41.18
C GLN A 40 24.30 22.38 -40.73
N ASP A 41 24.07 21.39 -41.59
CA ASP A 41 24.64 20.04 -41.40
C ASP A 41 26.13 20.02 -41.74
N ALA A 42 26.95 19.37 -40.90
CA ALA A 42 28.25 18.82 -41.27
C ALA A 42 28.69 17.73 -40.27
N SER A 43 29.24 16.63 -40.78
CA SER A 43 29.97 15.64 -39.99
C SER A 43 31.43 16.06 -39.79
N ASP A 44 32.08 15.55 -38.73
CA ASP A 44 33.24 14.64 -38.86
C ASP A 44 33.85 14.32 -37.49
N ALA A 45 34.47 13.14 -37.35
CA ALA A 45 35.03 12.64 -36.09
C ALA A 45 36.45 12.08 -36.29
N PRO A 46 37.40 12.35 -35.37
CA PRO A 46 38.68 11.64 -35.33
C PRO A 46 39.01 10.93 -33.99
N TRP A 47 39.26 9.61 -34.10
CA TRP A 47 40.28 8.82 -33.38
C TRP A 47 40.23 8.52 -31.86
N LEU A 48 39.97 7.22 -31.58
CA LEU A 48 40.71 6.29 -30.69
C LEU A 48 41.14 6.71 -29.26
N ALA A 49 40.59 6.00 -28.27
CA ALA A 49 41.38 5.39 -27.19
C ALA A 49 40.77 4.06 -26.69
N GLU A 50 41.65 3.18 -26.25
CA GLU A 50 41.54 1.73 -25.99
C GLU A 50 40.44 1.22 -25.04
N ASN A 51 40.13 -0.08 -25.19
CA ASN A 51 39.19 -0.88 -24.39
C ASN A 51 39.95 -1.84 -23.47
N PRO A 52 39.59 -1.97 -22.18
CA PRO A 52 39.83 -3.19 -21.42
C PRO A 52 38.54 -3.82 -20.86
N ALA A 53 38.31 -5.10 -21.16
CA ALA A 53 37.15 -5.84 -20.70
C ALA A 53 37.14 -6.07 -19.17
N PRO A 54 35.96 -6.12 -18.52
CA PRO A 54 35.83 -6.54 -17.13
C PRO A 54 36.22 -8.02 -16.98
N ARG A 55 36.88 -8.35 -15.87
CA ARG A 55 37.46 -9.68 -15.61
C ARG A 55 36.44 -10.66 -15.02
N ASP A 56 36.67 -11.94 -15.30
CA ASP A 56 36.03 -13.06 -14.58
C ASP A 56 36.30 -12.98 -13.07
N THR A 57 35.23 -13.12 -12.27
CA THR A 57 35.30 -13.55 -10.87
C THR A 57 34.17 -14.53 -10.57
N GLN A 58 34.39 -15.80 -10.92
CA GLN A 58 33.69 -16.89 -10.23
C GLN A 58 34.09 -16.88 -8.75
N GLU A 59 33.22 -16.36 -7.87
CA GLU A 59 32.88 -16.91 -6.54
C GLU A 59 32.10 -15.89 -5.67
N MET A 60 30.84 -15.58 -6.03
CA MET A 60 29.80 -15.39 -5.01
C MET A 60 28.55 -16.19 -5.39
N ARG A 61 28.28 -17.24 -4.60
CA ARG A 61 27.27 -18.27 -4.89
C ARG A 61 25.86 -17.84 -4.50
N LEU A 62 24.92 -18.11 -5.42
CA LEU A 62 23.61 -18.76 -5.18
C LEU A 62 22.95 -18.53 -3.81
N ARG A 63 21.84 -17.75 -3.78
CA ARG A 63 20.81 -17.85 -2.74
C ARG A 63 19.44 -18.10 -3.35
N GLY A 64 19.11 -19.38 -3.55
CA GLY A 64 17.80 -19.80 -4.06
C GLY A 64 16.65 -19.48 -3.11
N ARG A 65 15.49 -19.09 -3.65
CA ARG A 65 14.26 -18.89 -2.87
C ARG A 65 13.66 -20.25 -2.48
N LEU A 66 13.68 -20.57 -1.19
CA LEU A 66 13.03 -21.77 -0.64
C LEU A 66 11.51 -21.73 -0.82
N SER A 67 10.92 -22.88 -1.18
CA SER A 67 9.46 -23.04 -1.34
C SER A 67 8.70 -22.85 -0.02
N GLN A 68 7.40 -22.56 -0.09
CA GLN A 68 6.59 -22.38 1.12
C GLN A 68 6.57 -23.61 2.04
N LYS A 69 6.58 -24.84 1.48
CA LYS A 69 6.68 -26.08 2.28
C LYS A 69 8.00 -26.14 3.05
N GLN A 70 9.13 -25.79 2.42
CA GLN A 70 10.45 -25.74 3.08
C GLN A 70 10.53 -24.63 4.12
N ARG A 71 9.92 -23.46 3.89
CA ARG A 71 9.79 -22.40 4.91
C ARG A 71 9.00 -22.88 6.13
N LYS A 72 7.91 -23.63 5.93
CA LYS A 72 7.08 -24.17 7.03
C LYS A 72 7.83 -25.25 7.84
N GLN A 73 8.58 -26.12 7.16
CA GLN A 73 9.49 -27.11 7.75
C GLN A 73 10.55 -26.42 8.63
N GLN A 74 11.28 -25.44 8.09
CA GLN A 74 12.31 -24.70 8.82
C GLN A 74 11.75 -23.84 9.97
N SER A 75 10.49 -23.40 9.89
CA SER A 75 9.81 -22.72 11.00
C SER A 75 9.58 -23.66 12.19
N TRP A 76 9.18 -24.91 11.90
CA TRP A 76 8.95 -25.95 12.92
C TRP A 76 10.27 -26.39 13.56
N GLU A 77 11.30 -26.64 12.74
CA GLU A 77 12.64 -27.00 13.21
C GLU A 77 13.29 -25.89 14.05
N LYS A 78 13.07 -24.61 13.70
CA LYS A 78 13.53 -23.48 14.52
C LYS A 78 12.80 -23.38 15.86
N GLN A 79 11.49 -23.60 15.90
CA GLN A 79 10.73 -23.66 17.16
C GLN A 79 11.16 -24.85 18.03
N ALA A 80 11.47 -26.00 17.43
CA ALA A 80 12.06 -27.13 18.16
C ALA A 80 13.46 -26.82 18.71
N SER A 81 14.32 -26.14 17.94
CA SER A 81 15.67 -25.79 18.39
C SER A 81 15.71 -24.81 19.57
N TRP A 82 14.67 -23.97 19.72
CA TRP A 82 14.59 -22.96 20.79
C TRP A 82 14.34 -23.54 22.20
N SER A 83 14.16 -24.87 22.34
CA SER A 83 14.10 -25.54 23.64
C SER A 83 15.40 -26.22 24.07
N THR A 84 16.40 -26.36 23.18
CA THR A 84 17.51 -27.31 23.38
C THR A 84 18.92 -26.77 23.03
N SER A 85 19.26 -25.56 23.50
CA SER A 85 20.63 -25.24 23.92
C SER A 85 20.63 -23.99 24.82
N GLN A 86 20.74 -24.10 26.15
CA GLN A 86 21.85 -24.56 27.01
C GLN A 86 23.00 -23.57 27.19
N GLY A 87 23.33 -23.37 28.46
CA GLY A 87 24.36 -22.44 28.95
C GLY A 87 24.65 -22.61 30.45
N TRP A 88 24.43 -23.80 31.01
CA TRP A 88 24.79 -24.13 32.39
C TRP A 88 25.76 -25.31 32.42
N HIS A 89 26.87 -25.15 33.15
CA HIS A 89 27.93 -26.13 33.23
C HIS A 89 27.50 -27.38 34.02
N ALA A 90 27.66 -28.55 33.41
CA ALA A 90 27.59 -29.81 34.14
C ALA A 90 28.84 -29.99 35.02
N LYS A 91 28.63 -30.31 36.30
CA LYS A 91 29.60 -31.03 37.13
C LYS A 91 28.95 -32.31 37.66
N GLU A 92 29.58 -33.42 37.30
CA GLU A 92 29.70 -34.71 37.99
C GLU A 92 28.58 -35.22 38.92
N ARG A 93 28.17 -36.48 38.71
CA ARG A 93 27.28 -37.26 39.60
C ARG A 93 28.05 -38.41 40.26
N THR A 94 27.83 -38.60 41.57
CA THR A 94 27.67 -39.91 42.29
C THR A 94 26.83 -39.62 43.57
N PRO A 95 26.36 -40.61 44.38
CA PRO A 95 25.07 -41.27 44.10
C PRO A 95 24.04 -41.35 45.28
N VAL A 96 22.77 -41.60 44.91
CA VAL A 96 21.66 -42.37 45.57
C VAL A 96 21.86 -42.84 47.03
N PRO A 97 20.95 -42.47 47.99
CA PRO A 97 19.73 -43.26 48.34
C PRO A 97 18.42 -42.41 48.34
N GLU A 98 17.26 -42.85 47.84
CA GLU A 98 16.27 -43.86 48.30
C GLU A 98 15.12 -43.35 49.22
N ALA A 99 13.87 -43.57 48.76
CA ALA A 99 12.61 -43.70 49.51
C ALA A 99 12.10 -42.48 50.35
N VAL A 100 10.87 -42.43 50.88
CA VAL A 100 9.72 -43.37 50.91
C VAL A 100 8.41 -42.62 50.57
N SER A 101 7.41 -43.30 50.01
CA SER A 101 6.03 -42.80 49.81
C SER A 101 5.22 -42.69 51.11
N ILE A 102 4.35 -41.68 51.27
CA ILE A 102 3.01 -41.83 51.88
C ILE A 102 2.03 -40.73 51.43
N HIS A 103 0.73 -40.99 51.62
CA HIS A 103 -0.39 -40.10 51.30
C HIS A 103 -0.72 -39.13 52.46
N SER A 104 -1.48 -38.06 52.19
CA SER A 104 -2.88 -37.97 52.67
C SER A 104 -3.59 -36.66 52.23
N SER A 105 -4.90 -36.62 52.49
CA SER A 105 -5.83 -35.53 52.18
C SER A 105 -5.87 -34.41 53.23
N ALA A 106 -6.07 -33.16 52.80
CA ALA A 106 -7.08 -32.26 53.41
C ALA A 106 -7.32 -30.96 52.62
N LYS A 107 -8.56 -30.47 52.70
CA LYS A 107 -9.01 -29.07 52.56
C LYS A 107 -10.04 -28.83 53.69
N PRO A 108 -10.44 -27.59 54.03
CA PRO A 108 -9.84 -26.29 53.72
C PRO A 108 -9.49 -25.49 55.02
N HIS A 109 -8.92 -24.29 54.90
CA HIS A 109 -9.56 -23.05 55.37
C HIS A 109 -8.78 -21.82 54.90
N ALA A 110 -9.46 -20.68 54.78
CA ALA A 110 -8.84 -19.42 54.41
C ALA A 110 -8.37 -18.62 55.65
N HIS A 111 -7.21 -17.98 55.54
CA HIS A 111 -6.83 -16.76 56.25
C HIS A 111 -5.93 -15.94 55.33
N GLY A 112 -6.09 -14.61 55.32
CA GLY A 112 -5.31 -13.73 54.46
C GLY A 112 -3.89 -13.53 54.99
N TYR A 113 -2.91 -13.45 54.08
CA TYR A 113 -1.56 -12.99 54.43
C TYR A 113 -0.95 -12.18 53.29
N VAL A 114 -0.76 -10.88 53.52
CA VAL A 114 -0.01 -10.01 52.61
C VAL A 114 1.47 -10.38 52.75
N LYS A 115 2.13 -10.74 51.65
CA LYS A 115 3.59 -10.90 51.62
C LYS A 115 4.24 -9.62 51.13
N HIS A 116 5.02 -8.99 51.99
CA HIS A 116 5.92 -7.90 51.60
C HIS A 116 6.97 -8.44 50.61
N ALA A 117 7.16 -7.75 49.49
CA ALA A 117 8.36 -7.85 48.68
C ALA A 117 9.47 -6.99 49.32
N PRO A 118 10.77 -7.37 49.18
CA PRO A 118 11.87 -6.61 49.78
C PRO A 118 12.03 -5.23 49.14
N SER A 119 12.38 -4.24 49.97
CA SER A 119 12.64 -2.87 49.51
C SER A 119 13.92 -2.80 48.67
N ALA A 120 13.80 -2.38 47.42
CA ALA A 120 14.94 -1.90 46.65
C ALA A 120 15.25 -0.46 47.10
N ALA A 121 16.48 -0.19 47.53
CA ALA A 121 16.89 1.12 47.99
C ALA A 121 16.79 2.16 46.85
N ARG A 122 15.91 3.15 46.99
CA ARG A 122 15.95 4.37 46.17
C ARG A 122 17.19 5.17 46.57
N SER A 123 17.96 5.61 45.58
CA SER A 123 18.87 6.75 45.72
C SER A 123 18.10 7.97 46.25
N PRO A 124 18.71 8.84 47.07
CA PRO A 124 18.03 10.03 47.57
C PRO A 124 17.61 10.91 46.39
N GLN A 125 16.32 11.17 46.27
CA GLN A 125 15.83 12.17 45.34
C GLN A 125 16.16 13.54 45.94
N HIS A 126 17.05 14.28 45.29
CA HIS A 126 17.15 15.71 45.55
C HIS A 126 15.77 16.32 45.33
N LYS A 127 15.25 17.06 46.31
CA LYS A 127 14.30 18.11 45.97
C LYS A 127 15.05 19.16 45.13
N PRO A 128 14.40 19.81 44.15
CA PRO A 128 14.87 21.14 43.76
C PRO A 128 14.84 22.02 45.01
N GLU A 129 15.89 22.80 45.23
CA GLU A 129 15.83 23.90 46.17
C GLU A 129 15.20 25.06 45.42
N ASP A 130 14.14 25.65 45.99
CA ASP A 130 13.51 26.86 45.45
C ASP A 130 14.46 28.03 45.70
N HIS A 131 15.51 28.13 44.88
CA HIS A 131 16.39 29.29 44.84
C HIS A 131 15.58 30.48 44.32
N GLU A 132 15.25 31.39 45.23
CA GLU A 132 14.63 32.68 44.92
C GLU A 132 15.50 33.42 43.89
N VAL A 133 14.96 33.64 42.69
CA VAL A 133 15.72 34.15 41.54
C VAL A 133 15.90 35.66 41.70
N THR A 134 17.02 36.06 42.27
CA THR A 134 17.38 37.48 42.45
C THR A 134 17.79 38.10 41.10
N LEU A 135 16.85 38.75 40.43
CA LEU A 135 17.10 39.61 39.25
C LEU A 135 17.68 40.97 39.66
N ASP A 136 18.27 41.70 38.70
CA ASP A 136 18.54 43.14 38.90
C ASP A 136 17.20 43.89 39.04
N PRO A 137 17.10 44.93 39.89
CA PRO A 137 15.88 45.73 40.00
C PRO A 137 15.35 46.26 38.66
N GLY A 138 16.22 46.67 37.72
CA GLY A 138 15.79 47.11 36.39
C GLY A 138 15.23 45.99 35.51
N ALA A 139 15.66 44.74 35.74
CA ALA A 139 15.11 43.57 35.06
C ALA A 139 13.76 43.14 35.68
N GLU A 140 13.59 43.21 37.01
CA GLU A 140 12.29 42.93 37.64
C GLU A 140 11.25 44.03 37.30
N ASP A 141 11.69 45.29 37.16
CA ASP A 141 10.85 46.39 36.66
C ASP A 141 10.42 46.15 35.19
N GLU A 142 11.34 45.81 34.27
CA GLU A 142 10.96 45.49 32.88
C GLU A 142 10.07 44.24 32.80
N ARG A 143 10.42 43.17 33.54
CA ARG A 143 9.59 41.95 33.62
C ARG A 143 8.16 42.28 34.06
N SER A 144 8.00 43.15 35.06
CA SER A 144 6.68 43.59 35.52
C SER A 144 5.89 44.34 34.44
N VAL A 145 6.56 45.08 33.56
CA VAL A 145 5.95 45.73 32.38
C VAL A 145 5.59 44.69 31.30
N LEU A 146 6.47 43.73 31.02
CA LEU A 146 6.22 42.66 30.03
C LEU A 146 5.05 41.76 30.46
N GLU A 147 4.97 41.36 31.73
CA GLU A 147 3.84 40.61 32.30
C GLU A 147 2.52 41.42 32.22
N ALA A 148 2.57 42.74 32.39
CA ALA A 148 1.39 43.60 32.30
C ALA A 148 0.91 43.88 30.86
N ILE A 149 1.81 43.88 29.87
CA ILE A 149 1.50 44.14 28.45
C ILE A 149 1.10 42.85 27.73
N TYR A 150 1.89 41.79 27.86
CA TYR A 150 1.75 40.56 27.09
C TYR A 150 0.99 39.46 27.85
N GLY A 151 0.94 39.52 29.19
CA GLY A 151 0.25 38.52 30.01
C GLY A 151 0.73 37.09 29.70
N GLY A 152 -0.18 36.25 29.20
CA GLY A 152 0.13 34.86 28.83
C GLY A 152 0.95 34.67 27.56
N GLU A 153 1.30 35.75 26.84
CA GLU A 153 2.24 35.71 25.72
C GLU A 153 3.71 35.89 26.16
N PHE A 154 3.96 36.36 27.40
CA PHE A 154 5.29 36.43 28.01
C PHE A 154 5.53 35.25 28.97
N GLU A 155 6.75 34.70 28.94
CA GLU A 155 7.17 33.55 29.74
C GLU A 155 8.64 33.71 30.18
N MET A 156 8.89 33.84 31.48
CA MET A 156 10.26 33.78 32.04
C MET A 156 10.69 32.31 32.15
N LEU A 157 11.50 31.83 31.20
CA LEU A 157 12.01 30.46 31.19
C LEU A 157 13.12 30.25 32.24
N SER A 158 13.94 31.28 32.46
CA SER A 158 14.92 31.34 33.55
C SER A 158 15.30 32.80 33.86
N ALA A 159 16.15 33.01 34.86
CA ALA A 159 16.71 34.32 35.21
C ALA A 159 17.28 35.08 33.98
N ASN A 160 18.00 34.36 33.12
CA ASN A 160 18.73 34.90 31.99
C ASN A 160 18.10 34.52 30.63
N GLU A 161 16.92 33.90 30.59
CA GLU A 161 16.23 33.55 29.34
C GLU A 161 14.73 33.83 29.47
N TRP A 162 14.25 34.83 28.73
CA TRP A 162 12.83 35.21 28.68
C TRP A 162 12.28 34.94 27.28
N ARG A 163 10.98 34.70 27.16
CA ARG A 163 10.31 34.36 25.91
C ARG A 163 9.06 35.23 25.72
N VAL A 164 8.86 35.74 24.51
CA VAL A 164 7.61 36.39 24.11
C VAL A 164 7.09 35.73 22.84
N VAL A 165 5.84 35.28 22.87
CA VAL A 165 5.11 34.80 21.69
C VAL A 165 4.71 36.02 20.85
N LEU A 166 4.92 35.94 19.55
CA LEU A 166 4.40 36.91 18.60
C LEU A 166 3.06 36.36 18.06
N PRO A 167 1.89 36.79 18.57
CA PRO A 167 0.60 36.36 18.04
C PRO A 167 0.48 36.76 16.56
N GLY A 168 0.55 35.77 15.68
CA GLY A 168 0.23 35.92 14.27
C GLY A 168 -1.29 35.99 14.03
N THR A 169 -1.67 36.25 12.79
CA THR A 169 -3.05 36.11 12.34
C THR A 169 -3.56 34.66 12.53
N ALA A 170 -4.86 34.48 12.77
CA ALA A 170 -5.42 33.19 13.15
C ALA A 170 -5.18 32.12 12.07
N GLY A 171 -4.30 31.15 12.38
CA GLY A 171 -3.80 30.14 11.44
C GLY A 171 -2.26 30.12 11.31
N ALA A 172 -1.58 31.20 11.72
CA ALA A 172 -0.12 31.29 11.71
C ALA A 172 0.56 30.27 12.65
N PRO A 173 1.79 29.83 12.33
CA PRO A 173 2.62 29.11 13.31
C PRO A 173 2.90 30.00 14.53
N SER A 174 3.07 29.37 15.70
CA SER A 174 3.35 30.07 16.96
C SER A 174 4.79 30.59 17.01
N ALA A 175 5.05 31.66 16.28
CA ALA A 175 6.32 32.38 16.33
C ALA A 175 6.55 32.96 17.74
N ALA A 176 7.81 32.94 18.18
CA ALA A 176 8.26 33.50 19.43
C ALA A 176 9.66 34.09 19.28
N VAL A 177 10.02 34.98 20.19
CA VAL A 177 11.39 35.48 20.36
C VAL A 177 11.84 35.11 21.77
N ARG A 178 12.97 34.44 21.88
CA ARG A 178 13.65 34.20 23.16
C ARG A 178 14.79 35.19 23.31
N PHE A 179 14.86 35.88 24.44
CA PHE A 179 15.87 36.87 24.76
C PHE A 179 16.81 36.26 25.80
N LEU A 180 18.10 36.16 25.47
CA LEU A 180 19.14 35.80 26.43
C LEU A 180 19.70 37.07 27.06
N LEU A 181 19.53 37.23 28.37
CA LEU A 181 19.95 38.42 29.11
C LEU A 181 21.40 38.26 29.58
N PRO A 182 22.29 39.25 29.35
CA PRO A 182 23.64 39.24 29.93
C PRO A 182 23.61 39.52 31.43
N ASP A 183 24.64 39.06 32.15
CA ASP A 183 24.75 39.29 33.59
C ASP A 183 24.74 40.81 33.89
N GLY A 184 23.91 41.21 34.87
CA GLY A 184 23.71 42.63 35.23
C GLY A 184 22.86 43.45 34.25
N TYR A 185 22.18 42.84 33.28
CA TYR A 185 21.17 43.52 32.47
C TYR A 185 20.08 44.15 33.34
N PRO A 186 19.56 45.35 33.03
CA PRO A 186 19.92 46.24 31.90
C PRO A 186 21.14 47.15 32.15
N ARG A 187 21.72 47.13 33.35
CA ARG A 187 22.74 48.10 33.81
C ARG A 187 24.17 47.76 33.39
N SER A 188 24.41 46.56 32.83
CA SER A 188 25.75 46.10 32.42
C SER A 188 26.26 46.66 31.10
N GLY A 189 25.46 47.46 30.38
CA GLY A 189 25.87 48.09 29.12
C GLY A 189 25.97 47.12 27.93
N ALA A 190 25.38 45.92 28.03
CA ALA A 190 25.24 44.96 26.95
C ALA A 190 23.75 44.68 26.66
N PRO A 191 23.34 44.52 25.39
CA PRO A 191 21.96 44.21 25.04
C PRO A 191 21.62 42.74 25.33
N PRO A 192 20.32 42.37 25.40
CA PRO A 192 19.92 40.98 25.32
C PRO A 192 20.20 40.43 23.91
N VAL A 193 20.32 39.11 23.77
CA VAL A 193 20.45 38.45 22.46
C VAL A 193 19.10 37.87 22.03
N PRO A 194 18.45 38.38 20.96
CA PRO A 194 17.20 37.82 20.46
C PRO A 194 17.47 36.56 19.64
N LEU A 195 16.66 35.53 19.86
CA LEU A 195 16.63 34.28 19.12
C LEU A 195 15.21 34.03 18.64
N PHE A 196 14.99 34.15 17.33
CA PHE A 196 13.70 33.82 16.71
C PHE A 196 13.46 32.31 16.74
N ASP A 197 12.27 31.91 17.16
CA ASP A 197 11.85 30.52 17.31
C ASP A 197 10.45 30.35 16.69
N CYS A 198 10.33 29.49 15.68
CA CYS A 198 9.08 29.26 14.97
C CYS A 198 9.13 27.91 14.26
N GLU A 199 8.43 26.91 14.79
CA GLU A 199 8.43 25.55 14.24
C GLU A 199 7.87 25.54 12.80
N GLY A 200 8.65 25.00 11.87
CA GLY A 200 8.27 24.88 10.46
C GLY A 200 8.34 26.18 9.65
N ALA A 201 8.86 27.29 10.19
CA ALA A 201 9.02 28.55 9.47
C ALA A 201 9.76 28.40 8.13
N SER A 202 9.24 28.99 7.05
CA SER A 202 9.91 29.02 5.76
C SER A 202 11.21 29.82 5.80
N ARG A 203 12.02 29.63 4.76
CA ARG A 203 13.25 30.38 4.55
C ARG A 203 13.02 31.89 4.42
N ALA A 204 11.84 32.34 3.99
CA ALA A 204 11.52 33.77 3.89
C ALA A 204 11.30 34.38 5.28
N LEU A 205 10.51 33.72 6.14
CA LEU A 205 10.29 34.14 7.52
C LEU A 205 11.60 34.10 8.35
N GLN A 206 12.41 33.06 8.18
CA GLN A 206 13.75 32.98 8.80
C GLN A 206 14.68 34.13 8.37
N HIS A 207 14.63 34.54 7.09
CA HIS A 207 15.44 35.64 6.57
C HIS A 207 15.00 36.99 7.17
N ALA A 208 13.70 37.29 7.13
CA ALA A 208 13.14 38.51 7.70
C ALA A 208 13.42 38.62 9.21
N ALA A 209 13.33 37.52 9.95
CA ALA A 209 13.69 37.49 11.37
C ALA A 209 15.19 37.73 11.60
N THR A 210 16.06 37.18 10.76
CA THR A 210 17.52 37.40 10.86
C THR A 210 17.88 38.85 10.58
N GLU A 211 17.27 39.47 9.57
CA GLU A 211 17.50 40.88 9.20
C GLU A 211 16.97 41.83 10.28
N ALA A 212 15.75 41.62 10.79
CA ALA A 212 15.16 42.47 11.83
C ALA A 212 15.88 42.34 13.19
N ILE A 213 16.40 41.15 13.53
CA ILE A 213 17.25 40.96 14.71
C ILE A 213 18.61 41.67 14.54
N ALA A 214 19.20 41.62 13.34
CA ALA A 214 20.44 42.36 13.05
C ALA A 214 20.24 43.88 13.16
N GLU A 215 19.14 44.41 12.60
CA GLU A 215 18.76 45.83 12.71
C GLU A 215 18.66 46.28 14.17
N LEU A 216 18.01 45.49 15.03
CA LEU A 216 17.87 45.81 16.45
C LEU A 216 19.19 45.83 17.22
N VAL A 217 20.09 44.89 16.93
CA VAL A 217 21.39 44.79 17.62
C VAL A 217 22.38 45.83 17.10
N GLU A 218 22.33 46.20 15.81
CA GLU A 218 23.21 47.23 15.22
C GLU A 218 22.82 48.66 15.66
N ASN A 219 21.53 48.93 15.85
CA ASN A 219 21.02 50.26 16.25
C ASN A 219 20.85 50.43 17.77
N TRP A 220 21.40 49.54 18.60
CA TRP A 220 21.28 49.63 20.06
C TRP A 220 22.34 50.53 20.69
N GLU A 221 21.89 51.56 21.42
CA GLU A 221 22.74 52.37 22.27
C GLU A 221 22.54 52.00 23.76
N PRO A 222 23.61 51.87 24.57
CA PRO A 222 23.48 51.54 25.99
C PRO A 222 22.82 52.69 26.77
N PRO A 223 21.92 52.40 27.72
CA PRO A 223 21.30 53.43 28.56
C PRO A 223 22.35 54.12 29.44
N ALA A 224 22.08 55.38 29.82
CA ALA A 224 22.95 56.12 30.73
C ALA A 224 23.07 55.41 32.09
N GLU A 225 24.27 55.45 32.69
CA GLU A 225 24.66 54.67 33.89
C GLU A 225 23.71 54.80 35.09
N SER A 226 22.94 55.89 35.16
CA SER A 226 22.00 56.21 36.25
C SER A 226 20.56 55.74 36.04
N GLU A 227 20.16 55.34 34.83
CA GLU A 227 18.75 55.10 34.48
C GLU A 227 18.48 53.59 34.35
N GLY A 228 19.18 52.91 33.43
CA GLY A 228 19.09 51.44 33.29
C GLY A 228 17.69 50.95 32.95
N GLU A 229 17.11 51.52 31.89
CA GLU A 229 15.85 51.06 31.30
C GLU A 229 16.07 49.81 30.43
N GLY A 230 15.07 48.93 30.39
CA GLY A 230 15.05 47.76 29.52
C GLY A 230 14.63 48.08 28.08
N CYS A 231 14.91 47.17 27.15
CA CYS A 231 14.65 47.35 25.72
C CYS A 231 13.81 46.24 25.08
N ILE A 232 13.48 45.17 25.81
CA ILE A 232 12.80 43.98 25.28
C ILE A 232 11.40 44.33 24.77
N TYR A 233 10.65 45.20 25.46
CA TYR A 233 9.35 45.66 24.96
C TYR A 233 9.45 46.34 23.58
N GLN A 234 10.40 47.27 23.41
CA GLN A 234 10.60 48.00 22.15
C GLN A 234 11.02 47.06 21.02
N TRP A 235 11.86 46.09 21.35
CA TRP A 235 12.37 45.08 20.43
C TRP A 235 11.29 44.08 19.98
N VAL A 236 10.40 43.64 20.89
CA VAL A 236 9.26 42.80 20.55
C VAL A 236 8.33 43.49 19.55
N GLU A 237 7.96 44.76 19.79
CA GLU A 237 7.04 45.46 18.89
C GLU A 237 7.67 45.81 17.53
N ARG A 238 8.98 46.11 17.49
CA ARG A 238 9.70 46.26 16.20
C ARG A 238 9.79 44.93 15.44
N LEU A 239 10.04 43.81 16.12
CA LEU A 239 10.03 42.47 15.50
C LEU A 239 8.62 42.10 15.01
N ARG A 240 7.57 42.43 15.77
CA ARG A 240 6.16 42.24 15.35
C ARG A 240 5.88 42.96 14.03
N GLU A 241 6.22 44.25 13.93
CA GLU A 241 6.05 45.08 12.73
C GLU A 241 6.83 44.51 11.53
N CYS A 242 8.11 44.16 11.72
CA CYS A 242 8.93 43.60 10.65
C CYS A 242 8.48 42.22 10.17
N LEU A 243 7.84 41.41 11.03
CA LEU A 243 7.49 40.02 10.72
C LEU A 243 6.05 39.80 10.29
N GLU A 244 5.11 40.73 10.55
CA GLU A 244 3.71 40.62 10.10
C GLU A 244 3.55 40.24 8.61
N PRO A 245 4.28 40.85 7.64
CA PRO A 245 4.13 40.50 6.22
C PRO A 245 4.59 39.08 5.91
N ALA A 246 5.67 38.62 6.56
CA ALA A 246 6.21 37.28 6.37
C ALA A 246 5.31 36.22 7.02
N LEU A 247 4.86 36.44 8.26
CA LEU A 247 3.93 35.56 8.96
C LEU A 247 2.60 35.41 8.22
N THR A 248 2.10 36.49 7.64
CA THR A 248 0.88 36.47 6.80
C THR A 248 1.07 35.66 5.52
N ALA A 249 2.25 35.72 4.90
CA ALA A 249 2.57 34.92 3.71
C ALA A 249 2.68 33.42 4.01
N GLU A 250 3.10 33.01 5.21
CA GLU A 250 3.12 31.59 5.61
C GLU A 250 1.70 31.00 5.68
N VAL A 251 0.73 31.75 6.23
CA VAL A 251 -0.67 31.31 6.35
C VAL A 251 -1.27 31.03 4.97
N LEU A 252 -1.14 31.99 4.05
CA LEU A 252 -1.70 31.87 2.70
C LEU A 252 -1.09 30.69 1.92
N GLN A 253 0.23 30.49 2.00
CA GLN A 253 0.90 29.34 1.38
C GLN A 253 0.43 28.00 1.96
N ARG A 254 0.08 27.98 3.26
CA ARG A 254 -0.40 26.77 3.94
C ARG A 254 -1.85 26.44 3.59
N ASP A 255 -2.73 27.44 3.55
CA ASP A 255 -4.11 27.30 3.08
C ASP A 255 -4.15 26.84 1.60
N GLU A 256 -3.29 27.39 0.74
CA GLU A 256 -3.14 26.95 -0.66
C GLU A 256 -2.66 25.50 -0.76
N LEU A 257 -1.69 25.09 0.08
CA LEU A 257 -1.16 23.73 0.11
C LEU A 257 -2.22 22.72 0.60
N ASP A 258 -2.90 23.01 1.70
CA ASP A 258 -3.93 22.12 2.26
C ASP A 258 -5.13 22.01 1.30
N ALA A 259 -5.50 23.10 0.60
CA ALA A 259 -6.49 23.07 -0.47
C ALA A 259 -6.05 22.21 -1.67
N ALA A 260 -4.79 22.28 -2.09
CA ALA A 260 -4.25 21.46 -3.19
C ALA A 260 -4.17 19.97 -2.81
N VAL A 261 -3.84 19.66 -1.55
CA VAL A 261 -3.88 18.29 -1.02
C VAL A 261 -5.31 17.76 -0.98
N ALA A 262 -6.28 18.54 -0.50
CA ALA A 262 -7.70 18.15 -0.49
C ALA A 262 -8.24 17.87 -1.90
N GLN A 263 -7.92 18.72 -2.88
CA GLN A 263 -8.27 18.50 -4.30
C GLN A 263 -7.65 17.21 -4.85
N SER A 264 -6.38 16.94 -4.51
CA SER A 264 -5.66 15.74 -4.95
C SER A 264 -6.26 14.45 -4.39
N ILE A 265 -6.74 14.48 -3.14
CA ILE A 265 -7.44 13.35 -2.50
C ILE A 265 -8.79 13.11 -3.19
N ALA A 266 -9.61 14.15 -3.36
CA ALA A 266 -10.92 14.03 -4.00
C ALA A 266 -10.83 13.48 -5.44
N ALA A 267 -9.85 13.94 -6.23
CA ALA A 267 -9.61 13.42 -7.58
C ALA A 267 -9.20 11.93 -7.58
N ALA A 268 -8.42 11.48 -6.59
CA ALA A 268 -8.05 10.07 -6.46
C ALA A 268 -9.26 9.19 -6.07
N GLU A 269 -10.15 9.69 -5.21
CA GLU A 269 -11.40 9.01 -4.84
C GLU A 269 -12.36 8.89 -6.04
N GLU A 270 -12.50 9.95 -6.84
CA GLU A 270 -13.33 9.94 -8.06
C GLU A 270 -12.82 8.91 -9.09
N VAL A 271 -11.51 8.86 -9.33
CA VAL A 271 -10.89 7.88 -10.24
C VAL A 271 -11.11 6.44 -9.73
N ALA A 272 -10.97 6.19 -8.43
CA ALA A 272 -11.22 4.88 -7.85
C ALA A 272 -12.70 4.45 -7.97
N ALA A 273 -13.64 5.38 -7.77
CA ALA A 273 -15.07 5.14 -7.95
C ALA A 273 -15.45 4.83 -9.41
N ALA A 274 -14.89 5.58 -10.36
CA ALA A 274 -15.11 5.36 -11.80
C ALA A 274 -14.59 3.99 -12.29
N GLN A 275 -13.44 3.55 -11.78
CA GLN A 275 -12.92 2.20 -12.02
C GLN A 275 -13.87 1.14 -11.48
N ALA A 276 -14.25 1.23 -10.19
CA ALA A 276 -15.13 0.26 -9.53
C ALA A 276 -16.53 0.15 -10.18
N ALA A 277 -17.04 1.23 -10.77
CA ALA A 277 -18.30 1.23 -11.51
C ALA A 277 -18.23 0.54 -12.90
N THR A 278 -17.03 0.36 -13.44
CA THR A 278 -16.79 -0.17 -14.80
C THR A 278 -16.36 -1.64 -14.81
N SER A 279 -15.75 -2.12 -13.72
CA SER A 279 -15.25 -3.49 -13.58
C SER A 279 -16.36 -4.57 -13.68
N LYS A 280 -16.45 -5.24 -14.84
CA LYS A 280 -17.20 -6.50 -14.97
C LYS A 280 -16.63 -7.51 -13.97
N SER A 281 -17.47 -8.05 -13.08
CA SER A 281 -17.06 -9.10 -12.15
C SER A 281 -18.05 -10.25 -12.14
N PHE A 282 -17.56 -11.46 -11.93
CA PHE A 282 -18.37 -12.68 -11.82
C PHE A 282 -18.07 -13.38 -10.49
N THR A 283 -19.12 -13.80 -9.78
CA THR A 283 -18.99 -14.70 -8.63
C THR A 283 -19.62 -16.03 -8.97
N PHE A 284 -18.79 -17.08 -9.06
CA PHE A 284 -19.28 -18.45 -9.07
C PHE A 284 -19.71 -18.84 -7.65
N LEU A 285 -20.98 -19.23 -7.52
CA LEU A 285 -21.56 -19.82 -6.32
C LEU A 285 -21.88 -21.30 -6.60
N PRO A 286 -21.27 -22.27 -5.89
CA PRO A 286 -21.57 -23.68 -6.08
C PRO A 286 -23.06 -23.99 -5.86
N ALA A 287 -23.67 -24.71 -6.81
CA ALA A 287 -25.11 -24.99 -6.79
C ALA A 287 -25.59 -25.81 -5.57
N ASN A 288 -24.70 -26.54 -4.91
CA ASN A 288 -24.96 -27.20 -3.63
C ASN A 288 -23.64 -27.35 -2.84
N PRO A 289 -23.32 -26.43 -1.90
CA PRO A 289 -22.03 -26.39 -1.21
C PRO A 289 -21.80 -27.50 -0.17
N GLN A 290 -22.75 -28.43 0.02
CA GLN A 290 -22.64 -29.51 1.02
C GLN A 290 -21.48 -30.50 0.74
N TYR A 291 -20.89 -30.45 -0.46
CA TYR A 291 -19.77 -31.31 -0.86
C TYR A 291 -18.41 -30.58 -0.79
N GLY A 292 -18.31 -29.41 -0.15
CA GLY A 292 -17.04 -28.72 0.13
C GLY A 292 -16.49 -27.86 -1.02
N GLN A 293 -17.29 -27.61 -2.06
CA GLN A 293 -16.90 -26.80 -3.21
C GLN A 293 -16.71 -25.32 -2.83
N ARG A 294 -15.88 -24.60 -3.58
CA ARG A 294 -15.48 -23.23 -3.21
C ARG A 294 -16.23 -22.17 -4.01
N ARG A 295 -16.72 -21.12 -3.33
CA ARG A 295 -17.05 -19.84 -3.98
C ARG A 295 -15.78 -19.32 -4.66
N ARG A 296 -15.92 -18.80 -5.88
CA ARG A 296 -14.84 -18.13 -6.62
C ARG A 296 -15.32 -16.77 -7.08
N THR A 297 -14.46 -15.77 -7.00
CA THR A 297 -14.71 -14.42 -7.51
C THR A 297 -13.71 -14.15 -8.61
N PHE A 298 -14.18 -13.53 -9.69
CA PHE A 298 -13.43 -13.20 -10.89
C PHE A 298 -13.59 -11.70 -11.14
N ASP A 299 -12.45 -11.02 -11.26
CA ASP A 299 -12.32 -9.59 -11.56
C ASP A 299 -12.42 -9.30 -13.07
N ASP A 300 -12.32 -8.03 -13.45
CA ASP A 300 -12.40 -7.58 -14.84
C ASP A 300 -11.28 -8.14 -15.73
N SER A 301 -10.09 -8.38 -15.19
CA SER A 301 -8.97 -9.00 -15.91
C SER A 301 -9.30 -10.37 -16.48
N SER A 302 -10.23 -11.11 -15.83
CA SER A 302 -10.70 -12.40 -16.34
C SER A 302 -11.66 -12.30 -17.54
N PHE A 303 -12.19 -11.11 -17.83
CA PHE A 303 -13.00 -10.79 -19.01
C PHE A 303 -12.20 -10.20 -20.17
N ASP A 304 -10.89 -10.06 -20.03
CA ASP A 304 -10.01 -9.59 -21.11
C ASP A 304 -9.98 -10.59 -22.27
N ASP A 305 -10.47 -10.17 -23.43
CA ASP A 305 -10.48 -10.99 -24.64
C ASP A 305 -9.08 -11.28 -25.19
N ALA A 306 -8.03 -10.53 -24.81
CA ALA A 306 -6.64 -10.91 -25.11
C ALA A 306 -6.18 -12.17 -24.36
N ASN A 307 -6.90 -12.58 -23.30
CA ASN A 307 -6.72 -13.84 -22.61
C ASN A 307 -7.67 -14.96 -23.11
N SER A 308 -8.42 -14.72 -24.20
CA SER A 308 -9.27 -15.74 -24.82
C SER A 308 -8.47 -16.85 -25.51
N VAL A 309 -8.90 -18.10 -25.30
CA VAL A 309 -8.26 -19.30 -25.87
C VAL A 309 -9.30 -20.36 -26.21
N GLU A 310 -8.96 -21.29 -27.11
CA GLU A 310 -9.85 -22.40 -27.46
C GLU A 310 -10.03 -23.37 -26.28
N ILE A 311 -11.29 -23.60 -25.88
CA ILE A 311 -11.67 -24.56 -24.84
C ILE A 311 -12.24 -25.81 -25.52
N LEU A 312 -11.42 -26.84 -25.63
CA LEU A 312 -11.84 -28.17 -26.08
C LEU A 312 -12.76 -28.80 -25.02
N ARG A 313 -13.82 -29.47 -25.50
CA ARG A 313 -14.83 -30.13 -24.66
C ARG A 313 -14.90 -31.60 -25.05
N GLY A 314 -14.62 -32.49 -24.10
CA GLY A 314 -14.69 -33.94 -24.32
C GLY A 314 -16.12 -34.46 -24.28
N GLU A 315 -16.34 -35.64 -24.87
CA GLU A 315 -17.64 -36.32 -24.81
C GLU A 315 -17.99 -36.74 -23.36
N PRO A 316 -19.19 -36.40 -22.84
CA PRO A 316 -19.60 -36.77 -21.50
C PRO A 316 -19.97 -38.25 -21.42
N PHE A 317 -19.56 -38.94 -20.36
CA PHE A 317 -19.94 -40.34 -20.11
C PHE A 317 -20.45 -40.57 -18.70
N VAL A 318 -21.19 -41.68 -18.51
CA VAL A 318 -21.88 -42.00 -17.25
C VAL A 318 -21.40 -43.34 -16.69
N ASP A 319 -21.13 -43.40 -15.38
CA ASP A 319 -21.04 -44.64 -14.60
C ASP A 319 -21.87 -44.50 -13.32
N ARG A 320 -22.68 -45.52 -12.99
CA ARG A 320 -23.51 -45.58 -11.77
C ARG A 320 -24.24 -44.25 -11.50
N LYS A 321 -24.93 -43.73 -12.53
CA LYS A 321 -25.63 -42.43 -12.58
C LYS A 321 -24.75 -41.17 -12.45
N SER A 322 -23.45 -41.28 -12.17
CA SER A 322 -22.54 -40.13 -12.12
C SER A 322 -22.01 -39.83 -13.53
N THR A 323 -22.21 -38.60 -13.99
CA THR A 323 -21.68 -38.11 -15.29
C THR A 323 -20.31 -37.48 -15.08
N PHE A 324 -19.40 -37.67 -16.03
CA PHE A 324 -18.09 -37.04 -16.10
C PHE A 324 -17.90 -36.39 -17.47
N GLN A 325 -17.32 -35.18 -17.51
CA GLN A 325 -16.91 -34.51 -18.75
C GLN A 325 -15.56 -33.82 -18.55
N GLY A 326 -14.66 -33.96 -19.53
CA GLY A 326 -13.37 -33.26 -19.55
C GLY A 326 -13.43 -31.97 -20.35
N PHE A 327 -12.66 -30.97 -19.92
CA PHE A 327 -12.44 -29.69 -20.62
C PHE A 327 -10.95 -29.39 -20.61
N ALA A 328 -10.39 -28.94 -21.74
CA ALA A 328 -8.97 -28.63 -21.84
C ALA A 328 -8.72 -27.42 -22.73
N ALA A 329 -7.72 -26.62 -22.38
CA ALA A 329 -7.31 -25.44 -23.13
C ALA A 329 -5.79 -25.31 -23.15
N LYS A 330 -5.26 -24.73 -24.23
CA LYS A 330 -3.85 -24.27 -24.26
C LYS A 330 -3.74 -22.94 -23.51
N VAL A 331 -2.77 -22.82 -22.61
CA VAL A 331 -2.55 -21.63 -21.77
C VAL A 331 -1.06 -21.37 -21.56
N SER A 332 -0.63 -20.12 -21.66
CA SER A 332 0.73 -19.63 -21.36
C SER A 332 0.76 -18.53 -20.28
N SER A 333 -0.40 -18.14 -19.74
CA SER A 333 -0.50 -17.10 -18.71
C SER A 333 -1.56 -17.44 -17.64
N GLN A 334 -1.43 -16.81 -16.47
CA GLN A 334 -2.45 -16.89 -15.42
C GLN A 334 -3.75 -16.20 -15.84
N GLY A 335 -3.69 -15.17 -16.71
CA GLY A 335 -4.87 -14.50 -17.25
C GLY A 335 -5.71 -15.46 -18.10
N GLN A 336 -5.07 -16.25 -18.98
CA GLN A 336 -5.73 -17.28 -19.77
C GLN A 336 -6.33 -18.39 -18.89
N VAL A 337 -5.61 -18.83 -17.85
CA VAL A 337 -6.16 -19.78 -16.86
C VAL A 337 -7.41 -19.20 -16.17
N ASN A 338 -7.38 -17.94 -15.75
CA ASN A 338 -8.51 -17.28 -15.11
C ASN A 338 -9.69 -17.10 -16.08
N TRP A 339 -9.43 -16.72 -17.33
CA TRP A 339 -10.43 -16.55 -18.40
C TRP A 339 -11.11 -17.88 -18.75
N VAL A 340 -10.35 -18.98 -18.87
CA VAL A 340 -10.90 -20.33 -19.10
C VAL A 340 -11.75 -20.78 -17.92
N LEU A 341 -11.24 -20.61 -16.70
CA LEU A 341 -11.95 -21.02 -15.49
C LEU A 341 -13.25 -20.22 -15.27
N ARG A 342 -13.25 -18.90 -15.54
CA ARG A 342 -14.46 -18.07 -15.58
C ARG A 342 -15.44 -18.57 -16.65
N THR A 343 -14.99 -18.68 -17.89
CA THR A 343 -15.83 -19.07 -19.05
C THR A 343 -16.48 -20.44 -18.87
N LEU A 344 -15.78 -21.38 -18.23
CA LEU A 344 -16.35 -22.68 -17.86
C LEU A 344 -17.38 -22.56 -16.72
N LEU A 345 -17.13 -21.77 -15.69
CA LEU A 345 -18.04 -21.64 -14.53
C LEU A 345 -19.25 -20.71 -14.78
N GLU A 346 -19.23 -19.90 -15.85
CA GLU A 346 -20.40 -19.20 -16.39
C GLU A 346 -21.34 -20.12 -17.18
N ASP A 347 -20.83 -21.21 -17.77
CA ASP A 347 -21.66 -22.20 -18.46
C ASP A 347 -22.59 -22.89 -17.46
N ARG A 348 -23.89 -22.62 -17.57
CA ARG A 348 -24.92 -23.14 -16.66
C ARG A 348 -24.90 -24.66 -16.49
N LYS A 349 -24.40 -25.44 -17.44
CA LYS A 349 -24.28 -26.91 -17.31
C LYS A 349 -23.13 -27.31 -16.39
N VAL A 350 -21.99 -26.64 -16.53
CA VAL A 350 -20.77 -26.83 -15.73
C VAL A 350 -20.96 -26.23 -14.32
N ALA A 351 -21.61 -25.07 -14.22
CA ALA A 351 -21.90 -24.40 -12.96
C ALA A 351 -22.74 -25.25 -11.97
N VAL A 352 -23.59 -26.14 -12.49
CA VAL A 352 -24.41 -27.09 -11.69
C VAL A 352 -23.77 -28.47 -11.54
N ALA A 353 -22.51 -28.65 -11.96
CA ALA A 353 -21.74 -29.84 -11.60
C ALA A 353 -21.58 -29.92 -10.08
N THR A 354 -21.45 -31.14 -9.57
CA THR A 354 -21.20 -31.36 -8.14
C THR A 354 -19.76 -31.01 -7.78
N HIS A 355 -18.81 -31.24 -8.69
CA HIS A 355 -17.41 -30.85 -8.54
C HIS A 355 -16.85 -30.40 -9.90
N ASN A 356 -16.08 -29.30 -9.92
CA ASN A 356 -15.33 -28.81 -11.07
C ASN A 356 -13.83 -28.80 -10.75
N MET A 357 -13.27 -30.00 -10.60
CA MET A 357 -11.84 -30.19 -10.27
C MET A 357 -10.95 -29.81 -11.46
N PHE A 358 -9.78 -29.22 -11.22
CA PHE A 358 -8.86 -28.85 -12.29
C PHE A 358 -7.38 -28.91 -11.89
N ALA A 359 -6.52 -28.91 -12.91
CA ALA A 359 -5.09 -28.64 -12.80
C ALA A 359 -4.60 -27.89 -14.04
N TYR A 360 -3.49 -27.16 -13.90
CA TYR A 360 -2.80 -26.55 -15.04
C TYR A 360 -1.29 -26.56 -14.86
N ARG A 361 -0.55 -26.53 -15.97
CA ARG A 361 0.88 -26.18 -16.00
C ARG A 361 1.22 -25.44 -17.29
N PHE A 362 2.02 -24.38 -17.17
CA PHE A 362 2.54 -23.61 -18.31
C PHE A 362 3.94 -23.06 -18.01
N HIS A 363 4.69 -22.73 -19.07
CA HIS A 363 5.94 -21.98 -18.94
C HIS A 363 5.69 -20.47 -18.99
N ASP A 364 6.19 -19.74 -18.00
CA ASP A 364 6.24 -18.28 -17.98
C ASP A 364 7.60 -17.85 -18.54
N ASP A 365 7.67 -17.60 -19.85
CA ASP A 365 8.90 -17.23 -20.55
C ASP A 365 9.54 -15.95 -20.00
N ALA A 366 8.72 -14.97 -19.58
CA ALA A 366 9.20 -13.69 -19.08
C ALA A 366 9.87 -13.81 -17.70
N ARG A 367 9.48 -14.80 -16.89
CA ARG A 367 10.10 -15.12 -15.60
C ARG A 367 11.04 -16.33 -15.66
N ASN A 368 11.05 -17.07 -16.78
CA ASN A 368 11.73 -18.34 -17.00
C ASN A 368 11.44 -19.37 -15.89
N ILE A 369 10.16 -19.60 -15.60
CA ILE A 369 9.69 -20.57 -14.60
C ILE A 369 8.51 -21.39 -15.12
N GLN A 370 8.41 -22.65 -14.71
CA GLN A 370 7.16 -23.40 -14.85
C GLN A 370 6.19 -22.99 -13.73
N VAL A 371 5.01 -22.49 -14.10
CA VAL A 371 3.87 -22.27 -13.22
C VAL A 371 2.97 -23.50 -13.28
N ALA A 372 2.49 -23.99 -12.13
CA ALA A 372 1.52 -25.08 -12.06
C ALA A 372 0.72 -25.02 -10.75
N ASP A 373 -0.58 -25.27 -10.81
CA ASP A 373 -1.45 -25.39 -9.64
C ASP A 373 -2.66 -26.31 -9.92
N ASN A 374 -3.41 -26.67 -8.87
CA ASN A 374 -4.53 -27.61 -8.92
C ASN A 374 -5.51 -27.43 -7.76
N GLU A 375 -6.77 -27.82 -8.00
CA GLU A 375 -7.86 -27.68 -7.04
C GLU A 375 -8.82 -28.88 -7.14
N ASP A 376 -9.22 -29.39 -5.97
CA ASP A 376 -10.08 -30.58 -5.85
C ASP A 376 -11.57 -30.25 -5.95
N ASP A 377 -11.95 -28.99 -5.67
CA ASP A 377 -13.33 -28.48 -5.64
C ASP A 377 -14.29 -29.38 -4.82
N GLY A 378 -13.80 -29.89 -3.68
CA GLY A 378 -14.55 -30.77 -2.78
C GLY A 378 -14.46 -32.28 -3.10
N GLU A 379 -13.84 -32.69 -4.20
CA GLU A 379 -13.56 -34.11 -4.47
C GLU A 379 -12.11 -34.46 -4.14
N ASP A 380 -11.80 -34.54 -2.84
CA ASP A 380 -10.46 -34.76 -2.25
C ASP A 380 -9.53 -35.64 -3.09
N GLY A 381 -8.38 -35.07 -3.48
CA GLY A 381 -7.31 -35.72 -4.24
C GLY A 381 -7.56 -35.84 -5.75
N ALA A 382 -8.53 -35.14 -6.33
CA ALA A 382 -8.81 -35.16 -7.76
C ALA A 382 -7.94 -34.19 -8.57
N GLY A 383 -7.80 -32.93 -8.13
CA GLY A 383 -6.95 -31.91 -8.76
C GLY A 383 -5.48 -32.32 -8.74
N SER A 384 -5.00 -32.85 -7.62
CA SER A 384 -3.62 -33.34 -7.51
C SER A 384 -3.32 -34.51 -8.47
N LYS A 385 -4.31 -35.36 -8.75
CA LYS A 385 -4.21 -36.42 -9.78
C LYS A 385 -4.31 -35.88 -11.20
N LEU A 386 -5.05 -34.80 -11.45
CA LEU A 386 -5.03 -34.11 -12.74
C LEU A 386 -3.65 -33.47 -13.00
N ALA A 387 -3.01 -32.90 -11.97
CA ALA A 387 -1.65 -32.38 -12.07
C ALA A 387 -0.61 -33.50 -12.31
N GLU A 388 -0.72 -34.62 -11.60
CA GLU A 388 0.10 -35.82 -11.83
C GLU A 388 -0.07 -36.36 -13.27
N LEU A 389 -1.32 -36.42 -13.76
CA LEU A 389 -1.67 -36.83 -15.12
C LEU A 389 -1.02 -35.92 -16.17
N LEU A 390 -1.10 -34.59 -16.04
CA LEU A 390 -0.46 -33.65 -16.97
C LEU A 390 1.06 -33.89 -17.05
N ASN A 391 1.72 -34.12 -15.90
CA ASN A 391 3.15 -34.40 -15.85
C ASN A 391 3.49 -35.75 -16.50
N LEU A 392 2.80 -36.84 -16.14
CA LEU A 392 3.04 -38.18 -16.68
C LEU A 392 2.70 -38.31 -18.18
N ALA A 393 1.71 -37.55 -18.65
CA ALA A 393 1.36 -37.46 -20.07
C ALA A 393 2.34 -36.57 -20.88
N GLY A 394 3.23 -35.83 -20.21
CA GLY A 394 4.10 -34.82 -20.84
C GLY A 394 3.31 -33.67 -21.47
N CYS A 395 2.14 -33.33 -20.92
CA CYS A 395 1.33 -32.21 -21.39
C CYS A 395 1.84 -30.91 -20.78
N GLU A 396 2.14 -29.93 -21.62
CA GLU A 396 2.77 -28.66 -21.25
C GLU A 396 1.94 -27.52 -21.84
N ASP A 397 1.89 -26.37 -21.15
CA ASP A 397 1.09 -25.20 -21.51
C ASP A 397 -0.41 -25.53 -21.65
N VAL A 398 -0.93 -26.28 -20.67
CA VAL A 398 -2.28 -26.87 -20.67
C VAL A 398 -2.98 -26.60 -19.35
N PHE A 399 -4.23 -26.15 -19.46
CA PHE A 399 -5.26 -26.23 -18.42
C PHE A 399 -6.15 -27.46 -18.70
N VAL A 400 -6.50 -28.21 -17.65
CA VAL A 400 -7.52 -29.27 -17.72
C VAL A 400 -8.47 -29.21 -16.53
N MET A 401 -9.77 -29.18 -16.80
CA MET A 401 -10.85 -29.35 -15.82
C MET A 401 -11.57 -30.68 -16.11
N VAL A 402 -12.06 -31.32 -15.05
CA VAL A 402 -13.12 -32.32 -15.16
C VAL A 402 -14.32 -31.85 -14.36
N SER A 403 -15.50 -31.91 -14.96
CA SER A 403 -16.77 -31.72 -14.27
C SER A 403 -17.37 -33.07 -13.93
N ARG A 404 -17.82 -33.22 -12.68
CA ARG A 404 -18.54 -34.41 -12.21
C ARG A 404 -19.92 -34.02 -11.70
N TRP A 405 -20.96 -34.64 -12.24
CA TRP A 405 -22.32 -34.58 -11.70
C TRP A 405 -22.58 -35.84 -10.87
N TYR A 406 -23.00 -35.68 -9.62
CA TYR A 406 -23.17 -36.79 -8.67
C TYR A 406 -24.53 -37.47 -8.83
N GLY A 407 -24.52 -38.75 -9.21
CA GLY A 407 -25.73 -39.54 -9.44
C GLY A 407 -26.39 -40.17 -8.21
N GLY A 408 -25.98 -39.79 -7.00
CA GLY A 408 -26.45 -40.40 -5.74
C GLY A 408 -25.84 -41.77 -5.41
N ILE A 409 -24.79 -42.22 -6.13
CA ILE A 409 -24.11 -43.49 -5.86
C ILE A 409 -22.62 -43.25 -5.62
N HIS A 410 -22.12 -43.59 -4.43
CA HIS A 410 -20.71 -43.45 -4.07
C HIS A 410 -19.83 -44.44 -4.86
N LEU A 411 -19.02 -43.91 -5.77
CA LEU A 411 -18.09 -44.67 -6.61
C LEU A 411 -16.81 -45.13 -5.85
N GLY A 412 -16.61 -44.71 -4.60
CA GLY A 412 -15.39 -44.98 -3.85
C GLY A 412 -14.13 -44.47 -4.57
N PRO A 413 -13.06 -45.27 -4.68
CA PRO A 413 -11.87 -44.93 -5.45
C PRO A 413 -12.05 -44.95 -6.99
N ASP A 414 -13.10 -45.56 -7.54
CA ASP A 414 -13.26 -45.68 -9.00
C ASP A 414 -13.43 -44.33 -9.70
N ARG A 415 -14.00 -43.33 -9.01
CA ARG A 415 -14.19 -41.98 -9.54
C ARG A 415 -12.91 -41.37 -10.11
N PHE A 416 -11.75 -41.64 -9.48
CA PHE A 416 -10.46 -41.17 -9.97
C PHE A 416 -10.05 -41.80 -11.30
N LYS A 417 -10.47 -43.03 -11.59
CA LYS A 417 -10.26 -43.68 -12.89
C LYS A 417 -11.06 -42.97 -13.98
N HIS A 418 -12.28 -42.53 -13.67
CA HIS A 418 -13.15 -41.79 -14.58
C HIS A 418 -12.68 -40.36 -14.81
N ILE A 419 -12.23 -39.66 -13.76
CA ILE A 419 -11.61 -38.33 -13.84
C ILE A 419 -10.36 -38.40 -14.72
N ALA A 420 -9.46 -39.34 -14.44
CA ALA A 420 -8.27 -39.55 -15.26
C ALA A 420 -8.62 -39.92 -16.71
N ARG A 421 -9.62 -40.78 -16.94
CA ARG A 421 -10.10 -41.12 -18.30
C ARG A 421 -10.63 -39.90 -19.05
N ALA A 422 -11.47 -39.08 -18.41
CA ALA A 422 -12.08 -37.90 -19.03
C ALA A 422 -11.01 -36.89 -19.48
N ALA A 423 -10.01 -36.64 -18.64
CA ALA A 423 -8.86 -35.79 -18.98
C ALA A 423 -7.94 -36.44 -20.03
N SER A 424 -7.52 -37.70 -19.82
CA SER A 424 -6.58 -38.38 -20.71
C SER A 424 -7.10 -38.53 -22.13
N ALA A 425 -8.38 -38.89 -22.32
CA ALA A 425 -8.94 -39.06 -23.66
C ALA A 425 -8.87 -37.75 -24.44
N LEU A 426 -9.36 -36.64 -23.87
CA LEU A 426 -9.34 -35.32 -24.50
C LEU A 426 -7.92 -34.85 -24.83
N LEU A 427 -6.94 -35.13 -23.97
CA LEU A 427 -5.52 -34.77 -24.18
C LEU A 427 -4.79 -35.69 -25.18
N ASP A 428 -5.20 -36.95 -25.30
CA ASP A 428 -4.72 -37.88 -26.33
C ASP A 428 -5.31 -37.50 -27.71
N ASP A 429 -6.63 -37.26 -27.78
CA ASP A 429 -7.40 -36.93 -29.00
C ASP A 429 -6.98 -35.57 -29.58
N ALA A 430 -6.75 -34.57 -28.73
CA ALA A 430 -6.17 -33.27 -29.12
C ALA A 430 -4.71 -33.37 -29.57
N GLY A 431 -4.05 -34.53 -29.39
CA GLY A 431 -2.64 -34.72 -29.73
C GLY A 431 -1.66 -34.01 -28.81
N TRP A 432 -2.08 -33.62 -27.59
CA TRP A 432 -1.25 -32.85 -26.64
C TRP A 432 -0.43 -33.75 -25.70
N SER A 433 -0.86 -35.00 -25.48
CA SER A 433 -0.09 -35.99 -24.73
C SER A 433 1.09 -36.55 -25.53
N SER A 434 2.03 -37.20 -24.85
CA SER A 434 3.10 -38.01 -25.49
C SER A 434 2.52 -39.10 -26.41
N ARG A 435 1.40 -39.72 -26.01
CA ARG A 435 0.71 -40.76 -26.78
C ARG A 435 0.01 -40.20 -28.03
N GLY A 436 -0.70 -39.08 -27.89
CA GLY A 436 -1.37 -38.40 -29.00
C GLY A 436 -0.38 -37.94 -30.08
N ARG A 437 0.77 -37.39 -29.67
CA ARG A 437 1.87 -37.04 -30.59
C ARG A 437 2.44 -38.27 -31.32
N ALA A 438 2.58 -39.41 -30.64
CA ALA A 438 3.02 -40.67 -31.27
C ALA A 438 1.97 -41.25 -32.25
N ALA A 439 0.67 -41.12 -31.95
CA ALA A 439 -0.41 -41.54 -32.83
C ALA A 439 -0.47 -40.68 -34.11
N ASN A 440 -0.43 -39.35 -34.00
CA ASN A 440 -0.47 -38.46 -35.16
C ASN A 440 0.75 -38.62 -36.09
N THR A 441 1.95 -38.78 -35.54
CA THR A 441 3.17 -38.99 -36.34
C THR A 441 3.21 -40.36 -37.05
N THR A 442 2.61 -41.40 -36.47
CA THR A 442 2.46 -42.71 -37.17
C THR A 442 1.31 -42.70 -38.17
N GLY A 443 0.24 -41.95 -37.93
CA GLY A 443 -0.87 -41.75 -38.88
C GLY A 443 -0.44 -41.04 -40.17
N GLN A 444 0.35 -39.97 -40.05
CA GLN A 444 0.86 -39.25 -41.24
C GLN A 444 1.79 -40.12 -42.11
N ARG A 445 2.60 -40.99 -41.51
CA ARG A 445 3.52 -41.91 -42.23
C ARG A 445 2.80 -43.06 -42.97
N LYS A 446 1.48 -43.19 -42.85
CA LYS A 446 0.63 -44.14 -43.62
C LYS A 446 -0.20 -43.45 -44.72
N LYS A 447 -0.05 -42.13 -44.93
CA LYS A 447 -0.71 -41.36 -46.00
C LYS A 447 0.28 -40.82 -47.06
N LYS A 448 1.52 -41.31 -47.02
CA LYS A 448 2.51 -41.26 -48.11
C LYS A 448 2.82 -42.69 -48.53
#